data_AF-A0A3N0W4S7-F1
#
_entry.id   AF-A0A3N0W4S7-F1
#
_cell.length_a   1.000
_cell.length_b   1.000
_cell.length_c   1.000
_cell.angle_alpha   90.00
_cell.angle_beta   90.00
_cell.angle_gamma   90.00
#
_symmetry.space_group_name_H-M   'P 1'
#
loop_
_entity.id
_entity.type
_entity.pdbx_description
1 polymer ?
#
loop_
_entity_poly.entity_id
_entity_poly.type
_entity_poly.pdbx_seq_one_letter_code
_entity_poly.pdbx_strand_id
1 'polypeptide(L)'
;MKNFKLQWFVIIALFFTSCNNENSTTEDFTNQTSTTATTTFSKASSNPHSQVGVLHNEFMNMMHNNPNISSQDEVVSTSMAFFQANGYNTSLLSFDKMKQVANESMNSQFTADKINELATRFGFSGAYKAELYKLAAFFNADNYASTSDIINKLDDLEAQFLNAQLPDHEKDQLLLTIAVTKASMNYWIAYYPNDLPGQSSASKAKWFSRVFGGAVADAFGALIGGAVGTVGGPVGTVVGAAVGAAAASGGIQFAIEY
;
A
#
# COMPACT_ATOMS: atom_id res chain seq x y z
N MET A 1 -14.86 8.40 -32.97
CA MET A 1 -14.60 7.39 -31.92
C MET A 1 -14.59 8.14 -30.59
N LYS A 2 -15.58 7.88 -29.73
CA LYS A 2 -15.74 8.60 -28.46
C LYS A 2 -14.89 7.89 -27.39
N ASN A 3 -13.92 8.59 -26.83
CA ASN A 3 -13.09 8.11 -25.74
C ASN A 3 -13.95 7.91 -24.49
N PHE A 4 -14.17 6.66 -24.11
CA PHE A 4 -14.89 6.27 -22.90
C PHE A 4 -13.96 6.51 -21.71
N LYS A 5 -13.93 7.76 -21.20
CA LYS A 5 -13.30 8.06 -19.91
C LYS A 5 -14.20 7.50 -18.82
N LEU A 6 -13.96 6.25 -18.42
CA LEU A 6 -14.58 5.64 -17.26
C LEU A 6 -14.11 6.44 -16.03
N GLN A 7 -14.95 7.34 -15.54
CA GLN A 7 -14.69 8.14 -14.35
C GLN A 7 -14.67 7.20 -13.14
N TRP A 8 -13.48 6.92 -12.62
CA TRP A 8 -13.21 6.17 -11.38
C TRP A 8 -13.72 6.86 -10.10
N PHE A 9 -14.52 7.92 -10.22
CA PHE A 9 -15.04 8.73 -9.12
C PHE A 9 -16.22 8.10 -8.37
N VAL A 10 -16.70 6.92 -8.76
CA VAL A 10 -17.97 6.37 -8.22
C VAL A 10 -17.78 5.14 -7.32
N ILE A 11 -16.60 4.50 -7.27
CA ILE A 11 -16.47 3.22 -6.56
C ILE A 11 -16.38 3.37 -5.02
N ILE A 12 -15.97 4.52 -4.49
CA ILE A 12 -15.96 4.75 -3.03
C ILE A 12 -17.36 5.15 -2.50
N ALA A 13 -18.25 5.68 -3.36
CA ALA A 13 -19.59 6.09 -2.95
C ALA A 13 -20.62 4.95 -2.92
N LEU A 14 -20.27 3.73 -3.35
CA LEU A 14 -21.20 2.60 -3.43
C LEU A 14 -21.18 1.67 -2.20
N PHE A 15 -20.41 1.97 -1.16
CA PHE A 15 -20.40 1.19 0.09
C PHE A 15 -21.39 1.68 1.16
N PHE A 16 -22.13 2.77 0.94
CA PHE A 16 -23.06 3.31 1.96
C PHE A 16 -24.56 3.24 1.60
N THR A 17 -24.95 2.50 0.57
CA THR A 17 -26.38 2.29 0.23
C THR A 17 -26.70 0.84 -0.12
N SER A 18 -26.62 -0.06 0.86
CA SER A 18 -27.37 -1.31 0.81
C SER A 18 -28.02 -1.58 2.17
N CYS A 19 -29.23 -1.05 2.34
CA CYS A 19 -30.15 -1.47 3.39
C CYS A 19 -31.02 -2.60 2.85
N ASN A 20 -30.98 -3.73 3.57
CA ASN A 20 -31.95 -4.82 3.70
C ASN A 20 -32.47 -5.52 2.43
N ASN A 21 -31.99 -6.75 2.24
CA ASN A 21 -32.90 -7.89 2.23
C ASN A 21 -32.26 -9.09 2.93
N GLU A 22 -32.88 -9.51 4.02
CA GLU A 22 -32.59 -10.73 4.74
C GLU A 22 -32.86 -11.94 3.82
N ASN A 23 -31.79 -12.59 3.37
CA ASN A 23 -31.81 -14.02 3.07
C ASN A 23 -30.41 -14.55 3.40
N SER A 24 -30.28 -14.93 4.66
CA SER A 24 -29.13 -15.61 5.23
C SER A 24 -28.96 -16.99 4.62
N THR A 25 -28.25 -17.07 3.50
CA THR A 25 -27.47 -18.26 3.15
C THR A 25 -26.20 -18.19 3.98
N THR A 26 -26.15 -18.98 5.05
CA THR A 26 -24.96 -19.25 5.85
C THR A 26 -23.95 -19.95 4.96
N GLU A 27 -23.11 -19.18 4.24
CA GLU A 27 -21.87 -19.72 3.72
C GLU A 27 -20.96 -19.96 4.93
N ASP A 28 -20.83 -21.24 5.29
CA ASP A 28 -19.84 -21.72 6.25
C ASP A 28 -18.45 -21.25 5.78
N PHE A 29 -17.96 -20.15 6.36
CA PHE A 29 -16.54 -19.79 6.38
C PHE A 29 -15.80 -20.87 7.16
N THR A 30 -15.63 -22.02 6.51
CA THR A 30 -14.93 -23.18 7.05
C THR A 30 -13.47 -22.79 7.19
N ASN A 31 -13.04 -22.55 8.44
CA ASN A 31 -11.66 -22.49 8.93
C ASN A 31 -10.59 -22.56 7.82
N GLN A 32 -10.42 -21.45 7.11
CA GLN A 32 -9.31 -21.30 6.18
C GLN A 32 -8.08 -21.21 7.07
N THR A 33 -7.39 -22.33 7.22
CA THR A 33 -6.14 -22.39 7.95
C THR A 33 -5.21 -21.45 7.20
N SER A 34 -4.94 -20.28 7.78
CA SER A 34 -4.01 -19.30 7.24
C SER A 34 -2.66 -19.98 7.10
N THR A 35 -2.42 -20.60 5.95
CA THR A 35 -1.10 -21.01 5.53
C THR A 35 -0.29 -19.74 5.57
N THR A 36 0.54 -19.57 6.61
CA THR A 36 1.42 -18.43 6.77
C THR A 36 2.17 -18.31 5.47
N ALA A 37 1.76 -17.36 4.62
CA ALA A 37 2.28 -17.20 3.29
C ALA A 37 3.72 -16.73 3.47
N THR A 38 4.62 -17.70 3.57
CA THR A 38 6.05 -17.46 3.65
C THR A 38 6.44 -17.10 2.23
N THR A 39 6.24 -15.82 1.88
CA THR A 39 6.63 -15.29 0.58
C THR A 39 8.14 -15.34 0.50
N THR A 40 8.68 -16.42 -0.06
CA THR A 40 10.09 -16.51 -0.41
C THR A 40 10.38 -15.43 -1.44
N PHE A 41 10.94 -14.29 -1.02
CA PHE A 41 11.50 -13.28 -1.92
C PHE A 41 12.65 -13.94 -2.69
N SER A 42 12.35 -14.52 -3.86
CA SER A 42 13.26 -15.46 -4.55
C SER A 42 14.35 -14.80 -5.39
N LYS A 43 14.80 -13.60 -5.03
CA LYS A 43 15.98 -12.96 -5.61
C LYS A 43 16.52 -12.00 -4.56
N ALA A 44 17.83 -12.04 -4.30
CA ALA A 44 18.47 -11.00 -3.51
C ALA A 44 18.17 -9.66 -4.19
N SER A 45 17.22 -8.91 -3.64
CA SER A 45 16.80 -7.65 -4.21
C SER A 45 17.97 -6.68 -4.13
N SER A 46 18.30 -6.03 -5.24
CA SER A 46 19.30 -4.96 -5.26
C SER A 46 18.82 -3.69 -4.58
N ASN A 47 17.53 -3.60 -4.22
CA ASN A 47 16.98 -2.48 -3.48
C ASN A 47 17.37 -2.58 -1.99
N PRO A 48 18.17 -1.64 -1.46
CA PRO A 48 18.66 -1.68 -0.07
C PRO A 48 17.53 -1.58 0.96
N HIS A 49 16.33 -1.16 0.55
CA HIS A 49 15.17 -0.97 1.42
C HIS A 49 14.20 -2.15 1.41
N SER A 50 14.54 -3.27 0.76
CA SER A 50 13.62 -4.41 0.61
C SER A 50 13.16 -5.03 1.94
N GLN A 51 13.98 -4.96 2.99
CA GLN A 51 13.61 -5.43 4.34
C GLN A 51 12.40 -4.68 4.91
N VAL A 52 12.18 -3.42 4.52
CA VAL A 52 11.01 -2.64 4.96
C VAL A 52 9.71 -3.25 4.43
N GLY A 53 9.71 -3.75 3.20
CA GLY A 53 8.58 -4.49 2.64
C GLY A 53 8.30 -5.81 3.39
N VAL A 54 9.35 -6.52 3.82
CA VAL A 54 9.20 -7.74 4.64
C VAL A 54 8.53 -7.41 5.97
N LEU A 55 9.04 -6.41 6.69
CA LEU A 55 8.47 -5.98 7.98
C LEU A 55 7.05 -5.44 7.84
N HIS A 56 6.73 -4.74 6.76
CA HIS A 56 5.36 -4.35 6.44
C HIS A 56 4.42 -5.57 6.38
N ASN A 57 4.81 -6.63 5.67
CA ASN A 57 3.98 -7.84 5.57
C ASN A 57 3.91 -8.62 6.89
N GLU A 58 4.96 -8.62 7.69
CA GLU A 58 4.94 -9.19 9.05
C GLU A 58 3.95 -8.43 9.94
N PHE A 59 3.97 -7.09 9.89
CA PHE A 59 2.99 -6.26 10.57
C PHE A 59 1.56 -6.56 10.10
N MET A 60 1.34 -6.69 8.80
CA MET A 60 0.03 -7.03 8.25
C MET A 60 -0.49 -8.38 8.73
N ASN A 61 0.37 -9.40 8.74
CA ASN A 61 0.03 -10.69 9.33
C ASN A 61 -0.32 -10.57 10.82
N MET A 62 0.44 -9.78 11.58
CA MET A 62 0.14 -9.54 12.99
C MET A 62 -1.21 -8.85 13.19
N MET A 63 -1.50 -7.81 12.41
CA MET A 63 -2.78 -7.09 12.43
C MET A 63 -3.95 -8.03 12.15
N HIS A 64 -3.83 -8.83 11.10
CA HIS A 64 -4.88 -9.75 10.70
C HIS A 64 -5.17 -10.82 11.77
N ASN A 65 -4.14 -11.28 12.48
CA ASN A 65 -4.28 -12.26 13.55
C ASN A 65 -4.62 -11.64 14.92
N ASN A 66 -4.82 -10.32 15.02
CA ASN A 66 -5.11 -9.63 16.26
C ASN A 66 -6.51 -8.97 16.23
N PRO A 67 -7.57 -9.68 16.66
CA PRO A 67 -8.94 -9.19 16.58
C PRO A 67 -9.25 -8.03 17.55
N ASN A 68 -8.31 -7.66 18.42
CA ASN A 68 -8.52 -6.63 19.43
C ASN A 68 -8.22 -5.21 18.94
N ILE A 69 -7.66 -5.06 17.74
CA ILE A 69 -7.44 -3.73 17.17
C ILE A 69 -8.74 -3.31 16.51
N SER A 70 -9.27 -2.17 16.93
CA SER A 70 -10.64 -1.72 16.63
C SER A 70 -10.70 -0.26 16.16
N SER A 71 -9.58 0.46 16.21
CA SER A 71 -9.50 1.85 15.84
C SER A 71 -8.23 2.18 15.10
N GLN A 72 -8.28 3.24 14.28
CA GLN A 72 -7.09 3.78 13.62
C GLN A 72 -5.98 4.18 14.61
N ASP A 73 -6.35 4.66 15.79
CA ASP A 73 -5.38 5.06 16.82
C ASP A 73 -4.61 3.86 17.37
N GLU A 74 -5.30 2.73 17.54
CA GLU A 74 -4.69 1.45 17.88
C GLU A 74 -3.80 0.92 16.74
N VAL A 75 -4.20 1.08 15.47
CA VAL A 75 -3.34 0.72 14.33
C VAL A 75 -2.04 1.52 14.35
N VAL A 76 -2.12 2.85 14.50
CA VAL A 76 -0.95 3.74 14.49
C VAL A 76 -0.03 3.45 15.67
N SER A 77 -0.59 3.28 16.88
CA SER A 77 0.23 2.95 18.06
C SER A 77 0.86 1.57 17.95
N THR A 78 0.12 0.58 17.43
CA THR A 78 0.62 -0.78 17.22
C THR A 78 1.71 -0.83 16.15
N SER A 79 1.58 -0.07 15.06
CA SER A 79 2.62 0.00 14.03
C SER A 79 3.90 0.65 14.56
N MET A 80 3.78 1.75 15.31
CA MET A 80 4.93 2.37 15.96
C MET A 80 5.60 1.41 16.96
N ALA A 81 4.85 0.67 17.76
CA ALA A 81 5.40 -0.31 18.69
C ALA A 81 6.08 -1.49 17.96
N PHE A 82 5.46 -1.99 16.88
CA PHE A 82 6.03 -3.07 16.07
C PHE A 82 7.38 -2.69 15.45
N PHE A 83 7.47 -1.52 14.81
CA PHE A 83 8.72 -1.07 14.22
C PHE A 83 9.78 -0.77 15.28
N GLN A 84 9.39 -0.23 16.44
CA GLN A 84 10.29 -0.05 17.57
C GLN A 84 10.88 -1.39 18.06
N ALA A 85 10.06 -2.43 18.18
CA ALA A 85 10.51 -3.77 18.56
C ALA A 85 11.46 -4.39 17.52
N ASN A 86 11.36 -3.97 16.26
CA ASN A 86 12.26 -4.37 15.16
C ASN A 86 13.47 -3.44 14.98
N GLY A 87 13.79 -2.63 15.99
CA GLY A 87 15.03 -1.82 16.03
C GLY A 87 14.95 -0.47 15.34
N TYR A 88 13.77 -0.04 14.89
CA TYR A 88 13.59 1.29 14.30
C TYR A 88 13.38 2.36 15.39
N ASN A 89 13.98 3.54 15.19
CA ASN A 89 13.76 4.65 16.09
C ASN A 89 12.47 5.40 15.74
N THR A 90 11.36 5.00 16.36
CA THR A 90 10.04 5.62 16.17
C THR A 90 9.84 6.92 16.95
N SER A 91 10.78 7.30 17.83
CA SER A 91 10.69 8.57 18.58
C SER A 91 10.80 9.81 17.68
N LEU A 92 11.25 9.63 16.44
CA LEU A 92 11.35 10.67 15.43
C LEU A 92 9.99 10.99 14.77
N LEU A 93 8.98 10.14 15.00
CA LEU A 93 7.64 10.27 14.44
C LEU A 93 6.67 10.73 15.53
N SER A 94 5.82 11.70 15.22
CA SER A 94 4.72 12.04 16.12
C SER A 94 3.48 11.22 15.77
N PHE A 95 2.78 10.75 16.81
CA PHE A 95 1.55 9.99 16.68
C PHE A 95 0.52 10.72 15.79
N ASP A 96 0.28 12.01 16.04
CA ASP A 96 -0.67 12.82 15.26
C ASP A 96 -0.33 12.90 13.77
N LYS A 97 0.96 12.98 13.44
CA LYS A 97 1.39 12.98 12.03
C LYS A 97 1.19 11.62 11.39
N MET A 98 1.44 10.52 12.12
CA MET A 98 1.21 9.17 11.60
C MET A 98 -0.28 8.87 11.45
N LYS A 99 -1.12 9.38 12.35
CA LYS A 99 -2.58 9.36 12.21
C LYS A 99 -3.04 10.16 10.98
N GLN A 100 -2.42 11.31 10.72
CA GLN A 100 -2.67 12.06 9.49
C GLN A 100 -2.26 11.27 8.25
N VAL A 101 -1.07 10.64 8.25
CA VAL A 101 -0.62 9.79 7.14
C VAL A 101 -1.61 8.66 6.87
N ALA A 102 -2.01 7.91 7.91
CA ALA A 102 -2.97 6.83 7.78
C ALA A 102 -4.30 7.33 7.18
N ASN A 103 -4.82 8.47 7.67
CA ASN A 103 -6.05 9.08 7.14
C ASN A 103 -5.92 9.49 5.68
N GLU A 104 -4.82 10.13 5.31
CA GLU A 104 -4.61 10.57 3.93
C GLU A 104 -4.46 9.36 2.99
N SER A 105 -3.74 8.31 3.40
CA SER A 105 -3.51 7.12 2.57
C SER A 105 -4.78 6.33 2.30
N MET A 106 -5.66 6.16 3.30
CA MET A 106 -6.95 5.46 3.10
C MET A 106 -7.90 6.20 2.15
N ASN A 107 -7.78 7.53 2.08
CA ASN A 107 -8.71 8.37 1.32
C ASN A 107 -8.13 8.88 -0.01
N SER A 108 -6.90 8.48 -0.36
CA SER A 108 -6.20 8.99 -1.54
C SER A 108 -6.10 7.98 -2.67
N GLN A 109 -6.13 8.49 -3.91
CA GLN A 109 -5.88 7.73 -5.13
C GLN A 109 -4.52 8.09 -5.70
N PHE A 110 -3.82 7.13 -6.34
CA PHE A 110 -2.43 7.33 -6.81
C PHE A 110 -2.44 8.00 -8.17
N THR A 111 -2.84 9.27 -8.18
CA THR A 111 -3.07 10.06 -9.39
C THR A 111 -2.01 11.14 -9.56
N ALA A 112 -1.89 11.65 -10.79
CA ALA A 112 -0.99 12.77 -11.08
C ALA A 112 -1.34 14.02 -10.27
N ASP A 113 -2.63 14.30 -10.06
CA ASP A 113 -3.09 15.46 -9.28
C ASP A 113 -2.68 15.33 -7.82
N LYS A 114 -2.85 14.14 -7.22
CA LYS A 114 -2.43 13.92 -5.84
C LYS A 114 -0.92 14.01 -5.69
N ILE A 115 -0.16 13.49 -6.65
CA ILE A 115 1.30 13.65 -6.68
C ILE A 115 1.71 15.14 -6.77
N ASN A 116 1.02 15.95 -7.57
CA ASN A 116 1.29 17.39 -7.64
C ASN A 116 0.99 18.12 -6.33
N GLU A 117 -0.09 17.74 -5.64
CA GLU A 117 -0.42 18.25 -4.32
C GLU A 117 0.69 17.92 -3.31
N LEU A 118 1.10 16.64 -3.24
CA LEU A 118 2.18 16.18 -2.37
C LEU A 118 3.51 16.86 -2.70
N ALA A 119 3.83 17.01 -4.00
CA ALA A 119 5.03 17.69 -4.45
C ALA A 119 5.08 19.15 -3.99
N THR A 120 3.93 19.84 -4.03
CA THR A 120 3.81 21.21 -3.52
C THR A 120 3.97 21.25 -2.00
N ARG A 121 3.33 20.33 -1.29
CA ARG A 121 3.32 20.27 0.17
C ARG A 121 4.69 19.93 0.78
N PHE A 122 5.39 18.99 0.16
CA PHE A 122 6.65 18.43 0.69
C PHE A 122 7.89 18.89 -0.08
N GLY A 123 7.73 19.71 -1.12
CA GLY A 123 8.85 20.27 -1.89
C GLY A 123 9.56 19.25 -2.79
N PHE A 124 8.84 18.30 -3.38
CA PHE A 124 9.43 17.29 -4.27
C PHE A 124 10.04 17.94 -5.51
N SER A 125 11.21 17.46 -5.92
CA SER A 125 11.85 17.90 -7.15
C SER A 125 11.04 17.49 -8.38
N GLY A 126 11.22 18.22 -9.49
CA GLY A 126 10.59 17.87 -10.76
C GLY A 126 11.01 16.48 -11.26
N ALA A 127 12.25 16.08 -11.00
CA ALA A 127 12.77 14.76 -11.36
C ALA A 127 12.12 13.65 -10.53
N TYR A 128 12.03 13.84 -9.20
CA TYR A 128 11.38 12.86 -8.32
C TYR A 128 9.90 12.70 -8.66
N LYS A 129 9.21 13.82 -8.94
CA LYS A 129 7.82 13.79 -9.41
C LYS A 129 7.64 12.98 -10.69
N ALA A 130 8.56 13.13 -11.66
CA ALA A 130 8.51 12.37 -12.91
C ALA A 130 8.63 10.85 -12.68
N GLU A 131 9.44 10.44 -11.70
CA GLU A 131 9.55 9.03 -11.30
C GLU A 131 8.27 8.54 -10.60
N LEU A 132 7.67 9.33 -9.70
CA LEU A 132 6.39 9.00 -9.06
C LEU A 132 5.25 8.84 -10.07
N TYR A 133 5.26 9.60 -11.17
CA TYR A 133 4.27 9.41 -12.24
C TYR A 133 4.37 8.05 -12.94
N LYS A 134 5.53 7.40 -12.96
CA LYS A 134 5.65 6.03 -13.49
C LYS A 134 4.91 5.04 -12.60
N LEU A 135 5.01 5.21 -11.28
CA LEU A 135 4.25 4.41 -10.31
C LEU A 135 2.74 4.70 -10.39
N ALA A 136 2.35 5.96 -10.59
CA ALA A 136 0.95 6.30 -10.87
C ALA A 136 0.43 5.65 -12.16
N ALA A 137 1.21 5.73 -13.24
CA ALA A 137 0.85 5.10 -14.51
C ALA A 137 0.69 3.58 -14.37
N PHE A 138 1.52 2.95 -13.54
CA PHE A 138 1.33 1.55 -13.15
C PHE A 138 -0.02 1.36 -12.47
N PHE A 139 -0.31 2.03 -11.35
CA PHE A 139 -1.56 1.81 -10.62
C PHE A 139 -2.84 2.14 -11.41
N ASN A 140 -2.75 3.01 -12.41
CA ASN A 140 -3.88 3.39 -13.27
C ASN A 140 -3.92 2.61 -14.59
N ALA A 141 -3.06 1.60 -14.78
CA ALA A 141 -3.14 0.72 -15.94
C ALA A 141 -4.41 -0.13 -15.88
N ASP A 142 -5.12 -0.23 -16.99
CA ASP A 142 -6.40 -0.94 -17.11
C ASP A 142 -6.24 -2.41 -17.53
N ASN A 143 -5.01 -2.87 -17.75
CA ASN A 143 -4.73 -4.13 -18.41
C ASN A 143 -3.49 -4.86 -17.89
N TYR A 144 -3.64 -5.60 -16.79
CA TYR A 144 -2.66 -6.60 -16.37
C TYR A 144 -3.05 -7.98 -16.87
N ALA A 145 -2.10 -8.69 -17.47
CA ALA A 145 -2.35 -10.02 -18.02
C ALA A 145 -2.44 -11.11 -16.94
N SER A 146 -1.69 -10.94 -15.83
CA SER A 146 -1.62 -11.89 -14.72
C SER A 146 -1.00 -11.23 -13.48
N THR A 147 -1.00 -11.93 -12.34
CA THR A 147 -0.24 -11.54 -11.15
C THR A 147 1.26 -11.49 -11.43
N SER A 148 1.80 -12.42 -12.21
CA SER A 148 3.21 -12.39 -12.62
C SER A 148 3.56 -11.16 -13.48
N ASP A 149 2.64 -10.72 -14.35
CA ASP A 149 2.82 -9.48 -15.13
C ASP A 149 2.89 -8.25 -14.21
N ILE A 150 2.06 -8.20 -13.16
CA ILE A 150 2.10 -7.14 -12.13
C ILE A 150 3.47 -7.12 -11.44
N ILE A 151 3.95 -8.27 -10.96
CA ILE A 151 5.23 -8.38 -10.24
C ILE A 151 6.41 -8.01 -11.15
N ASN A 152 6.45 -8.52 -12.38
CA ASN A 152 7.52 -8.19 -13.33
C ASN A 152 7.56 -6.69 -13.64
N LYS A 153 6.41 -6.03 -13.82
CA LYS A 153 6.34 -4.58 -14.03
C LYS A 153 6.83 -3.78 -12.81
N LEU A 154 6.60 -4.27 -11.60
CA LEU A 154 7.16 -3.64 -10.39
C LEU A 154 8.68 -3.85 -10.28
N ASP A 155 9.19 -5.03 -10.67
CA ASP A 155 10.64 -5.27 -10.76
C ASP A 155 11.30 -4.34 -11.78
N ASP A 156 10.68 -4.13 -12.93
CA ASP A 156 11.15 -3.19 -13.96
C ASP A 156 11.14 -1.73 -13.47
N LEU A 157 10.12 -1.33 -12.70
CA LEU A 157 10.06 -0.01 -12.09
C LEU A 157 11.14 0.17 -11.01
N GLU A 158 11.34 -0.83 -10.15
CA GLU A 158 12.40 -0.80 -9.14
C GLU A 158 13.78 -0.68 -9.79
N ALA A 159 14.04 -1.42 -10.87
CA ALA A 159 15.28 -1.31 -11.64
C ALA A 159 15.47 0.10 -12.22
N GLN A 160 14.41 0.74 -12.71
CA GLN A 160 14.46 2.13 -13.16
C GLN A 160 14.77 3.09 -12.00
N PHE A 161 14.12 2.92 -10.84
CA PHE A 161 14.32 3.76 -9.66
C PHE A 161 15.74 3.62 -9.08
N LEU A 162 16.31 2.42 -9.11
CA LEU A 162 17.71 2.18 -8.72
C LEU A 162 18.70 2.95 -9.59
N ASN A 163 18.38 3.18 -10.85
CA ASN A 163 19.23 3.89 -11.81
C ASN A 163 18.87 5.38 -11.95
N ALA A 164 17.81 5.84 -11.29
CA ALA A 164 17.36 7.22 -11.34
C ALA A 164 18.43 8.18 -10.78
N GLN A 165 18.61 9.31 -11.47
CA GLN A 165 19.51 10.39 -11.09
C GLN A 165 18.75 11.36 -10.19
N LEU A 166 18.59 10.97 -8.93
CA LEU A 166 17.89 11.74 -7.90
C LEU A 166 18.84 12.03 -6.73
N PRO A 167 18.59 13.10 -5.96
CA PRO A 167 19.19 13.25 -4.63
C PRO A 167 18.93 12.02 -3.76
N ASP A 168 19.90 11.64 -2.92
CA ASP A 168 19.86 10.41 -2.13
C ASP A 168 18.56 10.26 -1.32
N HIS A 169 18.10 11.34 -0.67
CA HIS A 169 16.87 11.29 0.13
C HIS A 169 15.60 11.02 -0.69
N GLU A 170 15.47 11.60 -1.90
CA GLU A 170 14.33 11.33 -2.79
C GLU A 170 14.42 9.93 -3.39
N LYS A 171 15.65 9.48 -3.71
CA LYS A 171 15.91 8.13 -4.19
C LYS A 171 15.56 7.08 -3.14
N ASP A 172 15.96 7.29 -1.89
CA ASP A 172 15.62 6.42 -0.76
C ASP A 172 14.11 6.35 -0.57
N GLN A 173 13.42 7.49 -0.58
CA GLN A 173 11.96 7.53 -0.45
C GLN A 173 11.25 6.79 -1.61
N LEU A 174 11.75 6.94 -2.84
CA LEU A 174 11.25 6.22 -4.01
C LEU A 174 11.43 4.70 -3.87
N LEU A 175 12.63 4.28 -3.45
CA LEU A 175 12.99 2.88 -3.28
C LEU A 175 12.27 2.22 -2.09
N LEU A 176 12.01 2.96 -1.01
CA LEU A 176 11.14 2.55 0.10
C LEU A 176 9.70 2.34 -0.39
N THR A 177 9.18 3.30 -1.16
CA THR A 177 7.81 3.25 -1.68
C THR A 177 7.61 2.02 -2.57
N ILE A 178 8.55 1.73 -3.50
CA ILE A 178 8.45 0.54 -4.36
C ILE A 178 8.67 -0.76 -3.58
N ALA A 179 9.55 -0.79 -2.58
CA ALA A 179 9.75 -1.96 -1.72
C ALA A 179 8.45 -2.35 -0.99
N VAL A 180 7.78 -1.37 -0.37
CA VAL A 180 6.48 -1.57 0.28
C VAL A 180 5.42 -1.97 -0.75
N THR A 181 5.36 -1.29 -1.90
CA THR A 181 4.38 -1.61 -2.96
C THR A 181 4.50 -3.06 -3.42
N LYS A 182 5.73 -3.53 -3.67
CA LYS A 182 6.01 -4.92 -4.06
C LYS A 182 5.60 -5.91 -2.98
N ALA A 183 5.96 -5.64 -1.73
CA ALA A 183 5.62 -6.52 -0.62
C ALA A 183 4.11 -6.59 -0.41
N SER A 184 3.44 -5.43 -0.38
CA SER A 184 1.99 -5.32 -0.24
C SER A 184 1.26 -6.04 -1.39
N MET A 185 1.68 -5.83 -2.63
CA MET A 185 1.09 -6.52 -3.78
C MET A 185 1.19 -8.04 -3.63
N ASN A 186 2.36 -8.56 -3.25
CA ASN A 186 2.53 -10.00 -2.97
C ASN A 186 1.64 -10.48 -1.82
N TYR A 187 1.51 -9.69 -0.76
CA TYR A 187 0.65 -10.01 0.38
C TYR A 187 -0.81 -10.15 -0.05
N TRP A 188 -1.38 -9.13 -0.70
CA TRP A 188 -2.79 -9.13 -1.08
C TRP A 188 -3.11 -10.17 -2.17
N ILE A 189 -2.19 -10.43 -3.10
CA ILE A 189 -2.32 -11.52 -4.08
C ILE A 189 -2.42 -12.87 -3.38
N ALA A 190 -1.55 -13.13 -2.39
CA ALA A 190 -1.52 -14.39 -1.65
C ALA A 190 -2.73 -14.53 -0.71
N TYR A 191 -3.20 -13.43 -0.16
CA TYR A 191 -4.32 -13.38 0.78
C TYR A 191 -5.68 -13.55 0.08
N TYR A 192 -5.84 -13.04 -1.14
CA TYR A 192 -7.04 -13.24 -1.97
C TYR A 192 -6.78 -14.12 -3.21
N PRO A 193 -6.41 -15.41 -3.04
CA PRO A 193 -6.02 -16.27 -4.16
C PRO A 193 -7.21 -16.75 -5.00
N ASN A 194 -8.44 -16.66 -4.47
CA ASN A 194 -9.65 -17.16 -5.14
C ASN A 194 -10.34 -16.12 -6.04
N ASP A 195 -10.04 -14.82 -5.88
CA ASP A 195 -10.61 -13.79 -6.76
C ASP A 195 -9.73 -13.54 -8.02
N LEU A 196 -8.80 -14.46 -8.35
CA LEU A 196 -7.86 -14.31 -9.46
C LEU A 196 -8.53 -13.95 -10.81
N PRO A 197 -7.83 -13.19 -11.67
CA PRO A 197 -8.38 -12.75 -12.94
C PRO A 197 -8.67 -13.93 -13.89
N GLY A 198 -9.95 -14.34 -13.94
CA GLY A 198 -10.42 -15.43 -14.79
C GLY A 198 -11.89 -15.78 -14.58
N GLN A 199 -12.46 -15.41 -13.42
CA GLN A 199 -13.85 -15.70 -13.06
C GLN A 199 -14.71 -14.44 -13.21
N SER A 200 -15.39 -14.27 -14.34
CA SER A 200 -16.26 -13.11 -14.65
C SER A 200 -15.58 -11.72 -14.60
N SER A 201 -16.17 -10.71 -15.24
CA SER A 201 -15.68 -9.32 -15.14
C SER A 201 -15.91 -8.72 -13.75
N ALA A 202 -16.93 -9.18 -13.03
CA ALA A 202 -17.28 -8.67 -11.70
C ALA A 202 -16.28 -9.12 -10.63
N SER A 203 -15.91 -10.42 -10.60
CA SER A 203 -14.90 -10.88 -9.64
C SER A 203 -13.51 -10.32 -9.95
N LYS A 204 -13.17 -10.12 -11.23
CA LYS A 204 -11.98 -9.37 -11.65
C LYS A 204 -11.93 -7.96 -11.07
N ALA A 205 -13.03 -7.20 -11.19
CA ALA A 205 -13.11 -5.84 -10.66
C ALA A 205 -13.01 -5.82 -9.13
N LYS A 206 -13.66 -6.79 -8.45
CA LYS A 206 -13.62 -6.93 -6.98
C LYS A 206 -12.21 -7.26 -6.48
N TRP A 207 -11.54 -8.23 -7.10
CA TRP A 207 -10.15 -8.58 -6.77
C TRP A 207 -9.22 -7.40 -6.99
N PHE A 208 -9.34 -6.77 -8.16
CA PHE A 208 -8.52 -5.61 -8.48
C PHE A 208 -8.73 -4.50 -7.44
N SER A 209 -9.98 -4.17 -7.09
CA SER A 209 -10.27 -3.18 -6.07
C SER A 209 -9.69 -3.52 -4.69
N ARG A 210 -9.68 -4.80 -4.28
CA ARG A 210 -9.13 -5.22 -2.98
C ARG A 210 -7.61 -5.22 -2.97
N VAL A 211 -7.00 -5.84 -3.97
CA VAL A 211 -5.55 -6.05 -4.08
C VAL A 211 -4.84 -4.74 -4.43
N PHE A 212 -5.30 -4.04 -5.47
CA PHE A 212 -4.75 -2.72 -5.81
C PHE A 212 -5.17 -1.66 -4.80
N GLY A 213 -6.37 -1.72 -4.23
CA GLY A 213 -6.80 -0.77 -3.20
C GLY A 213 -5.86 -0.78 -1.99
N GLY A 214 -5.57 -1.97 -1.46
CA GLY A 214 -4.57 -2.15 -0.40
C GLY A 214 -3.19 -1.65 -0.81
N ALA A 215 -2.65 -2.16 -1.93
CA ALA A 215 -1.31 -1.80 -2.39
C ALA A 215 -1.14 -0.30 -2.72
N VAL A 216 -2.17 0.37 -3.23
CA VAL A 216 -2.16 1.81 -3.50
C VAL A 216 -2.07 2.60 -2.20
N ALA A 217 -2.87 2.26 -1.19
CA ALA A 217 -2.81 2.96 0.08
C ALA A 217 -1.51 2.70 0.82
N ASP A 218 -0.96 1.49 0.73
CA ASP A 218 0.33 1.16 1.32
C ASP A 218 1.46 1.95 0.65
N ALA A 219 1.41 2.07 -0.69
CA ALA A 219 2.33 2.92 -1.45
C ALA A 219 2.19 4.40 -1.05
N PHE A 220 0.98 4.91 -0.83
CA PHE A 220 0.78 6.26 -0.29
C PHE A 220 1.28 6.43 1.12
N GLY A 221 1.00 5.45 1.99
CA GLY A 221 1.46 5.44 3.36
C GLY A 221 2.98 5.49 3.41
N ALA A 222 3.65 4.72 2.56
CA ALA A 222 5.09 4.79 2.38
C ALA A 222 5.55 6.16 1.87
N LEU A 223 4.90 6.70 0.84
CA LEU A 223 5.27 7.98 0.23
C LEU A 223 5.11 9.14 1.23
N ILE A 224 3.92 9.31 1.82
CA ILE A 224 3.60 10.40 2.75
C ILE A 224 4.34 10.19 4.06
N GLY A 225 4.35 8.97 4.59
CA GLY A 225 5.08 8.61 5.80
C GLY A 225 6.57 8.89 5.67
N GLY A 226 7.18 8.53 4.53
CA GLY A 226 8.56 8.85 4.21
C GLY A 226 8.80 10.35 4.16
N ALA A 227 7.94 11.11 3.47
CA ALA A 227 8.03 12.56 3.38
C ALA A 227 7.97 13.23 4.76
N VAL A 228 7.04 12.79 5.61
CA VAL A 228 6.88 13.27 6.99
C VAL A 228 8.08 12.87 7.86
N GLY A 229 8.64 11.69 7.63
CA GLY A 229 9.78 11.14 8.34
C GLY A 229 11.10 11.85 8.05
N THR A 230 11.22 12.57 6.92
CA THR A 230 12.45 13.29 6.54
C THR A 230 12.96 14.27 7.62
N VAL A 231 12.09 14.75 8.52
CA VAL A 231 12.47 15.58 9.67
C VAL A 231 13.47 14.87 10.58
N GLY A 232 13.44 13.54 10.65
CA GLY A 232 14.38 12.70 11.37
C GLY A 232 15.59 12.25 10.54
N GLY A 233 15.82 12.83 9.35
CA GLY A 233 16.87 12.42 8.42
C GLY A 233 16.56 11.08 7.73
N PRO A 234 17.58 10.39 7.16
CA PRO A 234 17.39 9.14 6.40
C PRO A 234 16.71 8.04 7.22
N VAL A 235 17.08 7.90 8.50
CA VAL A 235 16.44 6.94 9.42
C VAL A 235 14.96 7.29 9.59
N GLY A 236 14.64 8.57 9.80
CA GLY A 236 13.26 9.04 9.91
C GLY A 236 12.44 8.75 8.65
N THR A 237 12.99 8.93 7.45
CA THR A 237 12.33 8.59 6.18
C THR A 237 11.96 7.11 6.11
N VAL A 238 12.90 6.22 6.45
CA VAL A 238 12.68 4.76 6.44
C VAL A 238 11.57 4.40 7.44
N VAL A 239 11.69 4.87 8.70
CA VAL A 239 10.71 4.57 9.75
C VAL A 239 9.33 5.12 9.38
N GLY A 240 9.29 6.37 8.90
CA GLY A 240 8.07 7.05 8.51
C GLY A 240 7.36 6.33 7.36
N ALA A 241 8.08 5.89 6.34
CA ALA A 241 7.52 5.13 5.24
C ALA A 241 6.94 3.80 5.73
N ALA A 242 7.68 3.08 6.58
CA ALA A 242 7.26 1.79 7.09
C ALA A 242 6.00 1.88 7.97
N VAL A 243 6.01 2.82 8.94
CA VAL A 243 4.88 3.08 9.84
C VAL A 243 3.68 3.64 9.07
N GLY A 244 3.90 4.55 8.12
CA GLY A 244 2.85 5.14 7.30
C GLY A 244 2.15 4.12 6.41
N ALA A 245 2.90 3.22 5.78
CA ALA A 245 2.36 2.10 5.01
C ALA A 245 1.53 1.18 5.90
N ALA A 246 2.15 0.65 6.96
CA ALA A 246 1.48 -0.22 7.95
C ALA A 246 0.17 0.39 8.48
N ALA A 247 0.19 1.69 8.82
CA ALA A 247 -1.00 2.36 9.32
C ALA A 247 -2.11 2.54 8.26
N ALA A 248 -1.73 2.74 6.99
CA ALA A 248 -2.67 2.76 5.88
C ALA A 248 -3.33 1.39 5.67
N SER A 249 -2.53 0.32 5.68
CA SER A 249 -2.98 -1.05 5.45
C SER A 249 -3.93 -1.54 6.54
N GLY A 250 -3.57 -1.31 7.81
CA GLY A 250 -4.41 -1.67 8.94
C GLY A 250 -5.74 -0.92 8.89
N GLY A 251 -5.71 0.36 8.50
CA GLY A 251 -6.92 1.16 8.27
C GLY A 251 -7.82 0.61 7.15
N ILE A 252 -7.24 0.18 6.04
CA ILE A 252 -7.98 -0.46 4.94
C ILE A 252 -8.60 -1.77 5.36
N GLN A 253 -7.93 -2.57 6.18
CA GLN A 253 -8.50 -3.82 6.66
C GLN A 253 -9.87 -3.58 7.34
N PHE A 254 -9.98 -2.53 8.18
CA PHE A 254 -11.26 -2.13 8.76
C PHE A 254 -12.30 -1.73 7.72
N ALA A 255 -11.89 -1.03 6.66
CA ALA A 255 -12.81 -0.58 5.62
C ALA A 255 -13.25 -1.70 4.66
N ILE A 256 -12.51 -2.82 4.58
CA ILE A 256 -12.84 -3.96 3.70
C ILE A 256 -13.68 -5.01 4.44
N GLU A 257 -13.43 -5.21 5.74
CA GLU A 257 -14.10 -6.24 6.54
C GLU A 257 -15.46 -5.80 7.13
N TYR A 258 -15.74 -4.50 7.17
CA TYR A 258 -17.00 -3.91 7.67
C TYR A 258 -17.74 -3.14 6.56
#